data_AF-A0A4Q0YY27-F1
#
_entry.id   AF-A0A4Q0YY27-F1
#
_cell.length_a   1.000
_cell.length_b   1.000
_cell.length_c   1.000
_cell.angle_alpha   90.00
_cell.angle_beta   90.00
_cell.angle_gamma   90.00
#
_symmetry.space_group_name_H-M   'P 1'
#
loop_
_entity.id
_entity.type
_entity.pdbx_description
1 polymer ?
#
loop_
_entity_poly.entity_id
_entity_poly.type
_entity_poly.pdbx_seq_one_letter_code
_entity_poly.pdbx_strand_id
1 'polypeptide(L)'
;MQNKIKIDERVSPIEAFPDDNKFRVVWAYGALYKNIGKTRVPHVDILLKEITLNPSTLTNNHTCIKISVAQLDIVRYMTIWCGNKRTNKIWAKFENNSYHKLRFSLDTKTATSITYRESLTNYFKSDIYRINILELKKDYWHFANATFTRFIVGTKTVLIPSLELFTSTFAPLNPRLRYELLQYNLVDVLDEYIKSSKIVDKDKYLIEFKRNKYKNSLFLLAYAKFNEIARKRIFNIRASLETSSPYPDRYPVILPYHPSEIELDVKGVYLDKDTFLVFIINGYTLPHDNEVIDYTEKDEYENTGNTGTEKPHQRYTSEIEDNPPITGEENPHSLNGSKNIRSSVRILKTSKHKLSKIEKIKKASPPTAKTTTVENTEDIDNISSGIDNQANSSSNTGKVNIVTTQGQEIKPLVEFSLIIDALKTLRDKKEILYKGVYINDFKFIDLSCNENSDYVKTNFSDVLKNTGLELNRWIEINRDIKEKNSKKVKRAFVRIRRYLLIKIIFSNNDFFYLFEIDKKKNKGYKGFIFNLNIKIDEDTLIDLIHQTHDNKGLMKKVSIPGHTFKHFVKNGKIVDNLKNAFERVIKL
;
A
#
# COMPACT_ATOMS: atom_id res chain seq x y z
N MET A 1 29.98 6.81 -11.41
CA MET A 1 29.19 5.58 -11.25
C MET A 1 27.77 5.80 -11.78
N GLN A 2 27.42 5.25 -12.94
CA GLN A 2 26.03 5.27 -13.43
C GLN A 2 25.22 4.23 -12.66
N ASN A 3 24.39 4.66 -11.71
CA ASN A 3 23.43 3.76 -11.07
C ASN A 3 22.54 3.12 -12.16
N LYS A 4 22.55 1.79 -12.30
CA LYS A 4 21.66 1.07 -13.23
C LYS A 4 20.19 1.30 -12.84
N ILE A 5 19.30 1.44 -13.82
CA ILE A 5 17.84 1.45 -13.58
C ILE A 5 17.44 0.09 -13.04
N LYS A 6 16.67 0.07 -11.93
CA LYS A 6 16.16 -1.16 -11.32
C LYS A 6 14.68 -0.97 -10.97
N ILE A 7 13.93 -2.07 -10.95
CA ILE A 7 12.57 -2.07 -10.42
C ILE A 7 12.60 -1.68 -8.94
N ASP A 8 11.70 -0.79 -8.54
CA ASP A 8 11.51 -0.41 -7.14
C ASP A 8 10.50 -1.37 -6.50
N GLU A 9 11.00 -2.46 -5.93
CA GLU A 9 10.21 -3.51 -5.28
C GLU A 9 9.36 -2.99 -4.10
N ARG A 10 9.66 -1.78 -3.60
CA ARG A 10 8.85 -1.15 -2.54
C ARG A 10 7.55 -0.59 -3.06
N VAL A 11 7.42 -0.38 -4.37
CA VAL A 11 6.22 0.17 -5.00
C VAL A 11 5.40 -0.98 -5.60
N SER A 12 4.12 -1.04 -5.24
CA SER A 12 3.19 -2.02 -5.83
C SER A 12 2.99 -1.76 -7.32
N PRO A 13 2.82 -2.81 -8.13
CA PRO A 13 2.44 -2.64 -9.53
C PRO A 13 1.10 -1.91 -9.66
N ILE A 14 0.82 -1.27 -10.79
CA ILE A 14 -0.47 -0.63 -11.07
C ILE A 14 -1.14 -1.39 -12.21
N GLU A 15 -2.30 -2.00 -11.96
CA GLU A 15 -2.97 -2.87 -12.93
C GLU A 15 -3.27 -2.18 -14.26
N ALA A 16 -3.64 -0.90 -14.21
CA ALA A 16 -3.98 -0.11 -15.40
C ALA A 16 -2.78 0.14 -16.33
N PHE A 17 -1.54 -0.09 -15.87
CA PHE A 17 -0.37 -0.02 -16.74
C PHE A 17 -0.27 -1.32 -17.56
N PRO A 18 0.19 -1.26 -18.83
CA PRO A 18 0.44 -2.47 -19.61
C PRO A 18 1.40 -3.42 -18.89
N ASP A 19 1.07 -4.70 -18.80
CA ASP A 19 1.96 -5.72 -18.22
C ASP A 19 2.92 -6.27 -19.28
N ASP A 20 3.90 -5.45 -19.65
CA ASP A 20 4.93 -5.79 -20.65
C ASP A 20 6.33 -5.41 -20.15
N ASN A 21 7.36 -5.70 -20.96
CA ASN A 21 8.74 -5.36 -20.63
C ASN A 21 9.19 -4.01 -21.22
N LYS A 22 8.25 -3.11 -21.54
CA LYS A 22 8.57 -1.82 -22.15
C LYS A 22 8.71 -0.72 -21.10
N PHE A 23 9.71 0.13 -21.28
CA PHE A 23 9.91 1.28 -20.42
C PHE A 23 9.04 2.45 -20.85
N ARG A 24 8.33 3.04 -19.88
CA ARG A 24 7.48 4.21 -20.09
C ARG A 24 7.72 5.25 -19.01
N VAL A 25 7.52 6.50 -19.35
CA VAL A 25 7.53 7.62 -18.42
C VAL A 25 6.13 8.20 -18.29
N VAL A 26 5.72 8.53 -17.06
CA VAL A 26 4.50 9.31 -16.80
C VAL A 26 4.72 10.73 -17.31
N TRP A 27 4.13 11.05 -18.45
CA TRP A 27 4.41 12.28 -19.19
C TRP A 27 3.43 13.41 -18.88
N ALA A 28 2.14 13.09 -18.72
CA ALA A 28 1.11 14.08 -18.42
C ALA A 28 -0.02 13.51 -17.57
N TYR A 29 -0.66 14.37 -16.79
CA TYR A 29 -1.97 14.10 -16.20
C TYR A 29 -3.03 14.81 -17.04
N GLY A 30 -4.13 14.13 -17.32
CA GLY A 30 -5.20 14.61 -18.18
C GLY A 30 -6.51 14.85 -17.43
N ALA A 31 -7.60 14.55 -18.13
CA ALA A 31 -8.96 14.71 -17.64
C ALA A 31 -9.23 13.86 -16.39
N LEU A 32 -10.00 14.44 -15.47
CA LEU A 32 -10.55 13.79 -14.30
C LEU A 32 -12.00 13.38 -14.57
N TYR A 33 -12.35 12.17 -14.17
CA TYR A 33 -13.68 11.60 -14.30
C TYR A 33 -14.27 11.38 -12.91
N LYS A 34 -15.40 12.06 -12.63
CA LYS A 34 -16.18 11.78 -11.43
C LYS A 34 -16.66 10.33 -11.48
N ASN A 35 -16.60 9.64 -10.34
CA ASN A 35 -17.02 8.26 -10.24
C ASN A 35 -18.15 8.14 -9.23
N ILE A 36 -19.35 7.84 -9.71
CA ILE A 36 -20.54 7.59 -8.88
C ILE A 36 -20.78 6.09 -8.63
N GLY A 37 -19.87 5.23 -9.12
CA GLY A 37 -19.94 3.78 -8.99
C GLY A 37 -19.47 3.26 -7.63
N LYS A 38 -19.18 1.95 -7.58
CA LYS A 38 -18.94 1.18 -6.34
C LYS A 38 -17.84 1.75 -5.44
N THR A 39 -16.76 2.29 -6.02
CA THR A 39 -15.63 2.81 -5.23
C THR A 39 -15.82 4.25 -4.78
N ARG A 40 -16.63 5.03 -5.50
CA ARG A 40 -16.74 6.49 -5.33
C ARG A 40 -15.37 7.16 -5.21
N VAL A 41 -14.40 6.75 -6.04
CA VAL A 41 -13.09 7.43 -6.14
C VAL A 41 -12.92 7.88 -7.58
N PRO A 42 -12.61 9.16 -7.86
CA PRO A 42 -12.49 9.65 -9.22
C PRO A 42 -11.31 9.02 -9.93
N HIS A 43 -11.40 8.98 -11.25
CA HIS A 43 -10.32 8.54 -12.11
C HIS A 43 -9.65 9.72 -12.81
N VAL A 44 -8.43 9.52 -13.28
CA VAL A 44 -7.64 10.49 -14.02
C VAL A 44 -6.95 9.79 -15.18
N ASP A 45 -6.90 10.47 -16.33
CA ASP A 45 -6.11 10.01 -17.47
C ASP A 45 -4.62 10.31 -17.26
N ILE A 46 -3.79 9.35 -17.63
CA ILE A 46 -2.33 9.42 -17.56
C ILE A 46 -1.78 9.16 -18.95
N LEU A 47 -0.97 10.09 -19.44
CA LEU A 47 -0.20 9.90 -20.66
C LEU A 47 1.12 9.23 -20.32
N LEU A 48 1.36 8.07 -20.90
CA LEU A 48 2.63 7.38 -20.86
C LEU A 48 3.36 7.55 -22.19
N LYS A 49 4.63 7.96 -22.18
CA LYS A 49 5.50 7.92 -23.37
C LYS A 49 6.49 6.77 -23.24
N GLU A 50 6.62 5.95 -24.27
CA GLU A 50 7.61 4.88 -24.32
C GLU A 50 9.01 5.48 -24.49
N ILE A 51 9.98 4.93 -23.76
CA ILE A 51 11.37 5.35 -23.76
C ILE A 51 12.28 4.16 -24.05
N THR A 52 13.36 4.40 -24.78
CA THR A 52 14.50 3.49 -24.82
C THR A 52 15.50 3.91 -23.73
N LEU A 53 16.34 2.99 -23.26
CA LEU A 53 17.34 3.30 -22.24
C LEU A 53 18.77 3.40 -22.81
N ASN A 54 19.04 2.74 -23.94
CA ASN A 54 20.36 2.69 -24.59
C ASN A 54 20.23 2.85 -26.12
N PRO A 55 20.44 4.06 -26.69
CA PRO A 55 20.56 5.34 -25.98
C PRO A 55 19.24 5.71 -25.30
N SER A 56 19.28 6.53 -24.25
CA SER A 56 18.03 6.92 -23.59
C SER A 56 17.34 8.05 -24.34
N THR A 57 16.30 7.71 -25.09
CA THR A 57 15.54 8.63 -25.96
C THR A 57 14.04 8.42 -25.77
N LEU A 58 13.26 9.47 -26.01
CA LEU A 58 11.80 9.37 -26.11
C LEU A 58 11.44 8.78 -27.47
N THR A 59 10.48 7.87 -27.48
CA THR A 59 9.88 7.34 -28.71
C THR A 59 8.61 8.11 -29.06
N ASN A 60 8.10 7.95 -30.28
CA ASN A 60 6.79 8.49 -30.68
C ASN A 60 5.61 7.68 -30.12
N ASN A 61 5.87 6.47 -29.62
CA ASN A 61 4.86 5.61 -29.05
C ASN A 61 4.37 6.15 -27.70
N HIS A 62 3.05 6.16 -27.55
CA HIS A 62 2.40 6.59 -26.33
C HIS A 62 1.24 5.66 -25.96
N THR A 63 0.83 5.71 -24.70
CA THR A 63 -0.32 4.97 -24.19
C THR A 63 -1.06 5.87 -23.21
N CYS A 64 -2.36 6.02 -23.44
CA CYS A 64 -3.25 6.71 -22.51
C CYS A 64 -3.90 5.65 -21.62
N ILE A 65 -3.74 5.77 -20.31
CA ILE A 65 -4.36 4.88 -19.32
C ILE A 65 -5.21 5.68 -18.35
N LYS A 66 -6.15 5.03 -17.69
CA LYS A 66 -7.00 5.63 -16.67
C LYS A 66 -6.72 4.99 -15.32
N ILE A 67 -6.38 5.80 -14.32
CA ILE A 67 -6.08 5.33 -12.96
C ILE A 67 -6.98 6.02 -11.94
N SER A 68 -7.11 5.44 -10.75
CA SER A 68 -7.74 6.13 -9.62
C SER A 68 -6.88 7.30 -9.16
N VAL A 69 -7.49 8.43 -8.80
CA VAL A 69 -6.77 9.59 -8.22
C VAL A 69 -6.02 9.20 -6.94
N ALA A 70 -6.48 8.17 -6.23
CA ALA A 70 -5.77 7.60 -5.09
C ALA A 70 -4.37 7.06 -5.44
N GLN A 71 -4.16 6.65 -6.70
CA GLN A 71 -2.90 6.07 -7.18
C GLN A 71 -1.84 7.12 -7.55
N LEU A 72 -2.20 8.41 -7.64
CA LEU A 72 -1.28 9.47 -8.03
C LEU A 72 -0.10 9.70 -7.07
N ASP A 73 -0.23 9.30 -5.79
CA ASP A 73 0.90 9.34 -4.84
C ASP A 73 2.09 8.45 -5.29
N ILE A 74 1.81 7.44 -6.11
CA ILE A 74 2.82 6.54 -6.71
C ILE A 74 3.06 6.89 -8.18
N VAL A 75 1.99 7.10 -8.95
CA VAL A 75 2.03 7.41 -10.39
C VAL A 75 2.31 8.90 -10.59
N ARG A 76 3.51 9.32 -10.16
CA ARG A 76 3.93 10.72 -10.16
C ARG A 76 4.55 11.12 -11.49
N TYR A 77 4.49 12.41 -11.80
CA TYR A 77 5.03 13.01 -13.00
C TYR A 77 6.51 12.63 -13.19
N MET A 78 6.89 12.27 -14.41
CA MET A 78 8.24 11.85 -14.81
C MET A 78 8.77 10.59 -14.12
N THR A 79 7.95 9.82 -13.40
CA THR A 79 8.37 8.48 -12.93
C THR A 79 8.48 7.49 -14.09
N ILE A 80 9.50 6.64 -14.05
CA ILE A 80 9.74 5.61 -15.08
C ILE A 80 9.19 4.27 -14.60
N TRP A 81 8.51 3.56 -15.48
CA TRP A 81 7.86 2.26 -15.29
C TRP A 81 8.37 1.27 -16.34
N CYS A 82 8.49 0.00 -15.98
CA CYS A 82 8.69 -1.13 -16.89
C CYS A 82 7.44 -2.00 -16.81
N GLY A 83 6.64 -1.99 -17.86
CA GLY A 83 5.27 -2.50 -17.80
C GLY A 83 4.49 -1.85 -16.66
N ASN A 84 3.95 -2.68 -15.77
CA ASN A 84 3.18 -2.25 -14.61
C ASN A 84 4.01 -1.99 -13.35
N LYS A 85 5.35 -2.12 -13.40
CA LYS A 85 6.25 -1.96 -12.24
C LYS A 85 7.02 -0.66 -12.30
N ARG A 86 7.01 0.12 -11.21
CA ARG A 86 7.78 1.37 -11.12
C ARG A 86 9.28 1.07 -10.96
N THR A 87 10.11 1.91 -11.56
CA THR A 87 11.57 1.89 -11.36
C THR A 87 12.01 2.88 -10.28
N ASN A 88 13.24 2.71 -9.80
CA ASN A 88 13.86 3.62 -8.83
C ASN A 88 14.33 4.97 -9.42
N LYS A 89 14.07 5.22 -10.71
CA LYS A 89 14.49 6.43 -11.43
C LYS A 89 13.32 7.27 -11.90
N ILE A 90 13.67 8.50 -12.26
CA ILE A 90 12.79 9.46 -12.93
C ILE A 90 13.44 9.86 -14.25
N TRP A 91 12.62 10.24 -15.20
CA TRP A 91 13.08 10.77 -16.46
C TRP A 91 13.72 12.15 -16.25
N ALA A 92 14.93 12.29 -16.76
CA ALA A 92 15.78 13.46 -16.53
C ALA A 92 16.62 13.83 -17.77
N LYS A 93 16.36 13.19 -18.92
CA LYS A 93 17.07 13.47 -20.16
C LYS A 93 16.22 14.37 -21.03
N PHE A 94 16.64 15.62 -21.13
CA PHE A 94 16.06 16.63 -21.99
C PHE A 94 17.23 17.28 -22.74
N GLU A 95 17.08 17.50 -24.04
CA GLU A 95 18.17 17.67 -25.03
C GLU A 95 19.27 18.66 -24.62
N ASN A 96 19.03 19.62 -23.70
CA ASN A 96 20.07 20.45 -23.07
C ASN A 96 19.80 20.86 -21.61
N ASN A 97 18.74 20.37 -20.96
CA ASN A 97 18.36 20.86 -19.63
C ASN A 97 18.68 19.84 -18.54
N SER A 98 19.39 20.32 -17.53
CA SER A 98 19.71 19.53 -16.36
C SER A 98 18.48 19.39 -15.46
N TYR A 99 18.34 18.21 -14.89
CA TYR A 99 17.41 17.97 -13.82
C TYR A 99 17.90 18.65 -12.53
N HIS A 100 17.01 19.38 -11.85
CA HIS A 100 17.36 20.12 -10.63
C HIS A 100 16.51 19.69 -9.43
N LYS A 101 17.14 19.75 -8.25
CA LYS A 101 16.45 19.72 -6.95
C LYS A 101 16.54 21.11 -6.36
N LEU A 102 15.41 21.79 -6.21
CA LEU A 102 15.35 23.17 -5.76
C LEU A 102 14.42 23.29 -4.56
N ARG A 103 14.63 24.34 -3.76
CA ARG A 103 13.68 24.80 -2.76
C ARG A 103 13.14 26.16 -3.19
N PHE A 104 11.83 26.30 -3.21
CA PHE A 104 11.16 27.58 -3.45
C PHE A 104 10.42 28.02 -2.19
N SER A 105 10.48 29.31 -1.89
CA SER A 105 9.48 29.98 -1.05
C SER A 105 8.57 30.77 -1.97
N LEU A 106 7.27 30.50 -1.93
CA LEU A 106 6.30 30.97 -2.91
C LEU A 106 5.21 31.80 -2.20
N ASP A 107 5.02 33.04 -2.64
CA ASP A 107 3.85 33.84 -2.24
C ASP A 107 2.60 33.31 -2.95
N THR A 108 1.67 32.78 -2.16
CA THR A 108 0.45 32.15 -2.65
C THR A 108 -0.54 33.16 -3.21
N LYS A 109 -0.40 34.47 -2.90
CA LYS A 109 -1.22 35.53 -3.49
C LYS A 109 -0.95 35.71 -4.99
N THR A 110 0.27 35.38 -5.43
CA THR A 110 0.65 35.39 -6.86
C THR A 110 0.19 34.14 -7.62
N ALA A 111 -0.34 33.13 -6.91
CA ALA A 111 -0.72 31.87 -7.50
C ALA A 111 -1.90 32.04 -8.45
N THR A 112 -1.72 31.64 -9.70
CA THR A 112 -2.76 31.64 -10.73
C THR A 112 -2.86 30.27 -11.37
N SER A 113 -4.01 29.95 -11.96
CA SER A 113 -4.18 28.72 -12.75
C SER A 113 -4.03 29.06 -14.21
N ILE A 114 -3.29 28.23 -14.95
CA ILE A 114 -3.19 28.30 -16.40
C ILE A 114 -3.47 26.92 -16.99
N THR A 115 -3.89 26.87 -18.25
CA THR A 115 -4.07 25.59 -18.96
C THR A 115 -2.81 25.18 -19.72
N TYR A 116 -2.73 23.90 -20.07
CA TYR A 116 -1.68 23.39 -20.94
C TYR A 116 -1.66 24.15 -22.29
N ARG A 117 -2.83 24.40 -22.87
CA ARG A 117 -2.95 25.17 -24.11
C ARG A 117 -2.41 26.58 -23.99
N GLU A 118 -2.74 27.30 -22.92
CA GLU A 118 -2.19 28.65 -22.66
C GLU A 118 -0.69 28.64 -22.43
N SER A 119 -0.14 27.53 -21.94
CA SER A 119 1.29 27.38 -21.69
C SER A 119 2.10 26.92 -22.91
N LEU A 120 1.46 26.32 -23.92
CA LEU A 120 2.11 25.95 -25.19
C LEU A 120 2.75 27.14 -25.90
N THR A 121 2.06 28.27 -25.94
CA THR A 121 2.53 29.49 -26.62
C THR A 121 3.57 30.24 -25.80
N ASN A 122 3.47 30.17 -24.47
CA ASN A 122 4.24 31.04 -23.58
C ASN A 122 5.46 30.36 -22.95
N TYR A 123 5.37 29.07 -22.56
CA TYR A 123 6.36 28.40 -21.72
C TYR A 123 6.91 27.10 -22.33
N PHE A 124 6.06 26.30 -22.98
CA PHE A 124 6.46 25.02 -23.61
C PHE A 124 6.93 25.21 -25.06
N LYS A 125 7.98 26.03 -25.23
CA LYS A 125 8.54 26.40 -26.54
C LYS A 125 9.29 25.26 -27.23
N SER A 126 9.88 24.34 -26.45
CA SER A 126 10.58 23.15 -26.98
C SER A 126 9.60 22.00 -27.20
N ASP A 127 9.65 21.39 -28.39
CA ASP A 127 8.83 20.22 -28.77
C ASP A 127 9.01 19.03 -27.84
N ILE A 128 10.14 18.95 -27.14
CA ILE A 128 10.45 17.88 -26.19
C ILE A 128 9.36 17.76 -25.13
N TYR A 129 8.80 18.88 -24.64
CA TYR A 129 7.77 18.92 -23.60
C TYR A 129 6.35 19.02 -24.15
N ARG A 130 6.22 19.04 -25.47
CA ARG A 130 4.92 19.19 -26.09
C ARG A 130 4.16 17.86 -26.13
N ILE A 131 2.87 17.94 -25.82
CA ILE A 131 1.88 16.85 -25.89
C ILE A 131 1.31 16.74 -27.33
N ASN A 132 1.65 17.70 -28.21
CA ASN A 132 1.24 17.74 -29.62
C ASN A 132 1.82 16.61 -30.51
N ILE A 133 2.66 15.71 -29.98
CA ILE A 133 3.11 14.47 -30.67
C ILE A 133 2.03 13.38 -30.62
N LEU A 134 0.88 13.61 -29.96
CA LEU A 134 -0.27 12.71 -30.03
C LEU A 134 -0.87 12.76 -31.45
N GLU A 135 -0.47 11.82 -32.32
CA GLU A 135 -0.94 11.67 -33.71
C GLU A 135 -2.47 11.54 -33.80
N LEU A 136 -3.12 11.06 -32.74
CA LEU A 136 -4.57 10.97 -32.61
C LEU A 136 -5.15 12.25 -32.00
N LYS A 137 -5.88 13.03 -32.81
CA LYS A 137 -6.58 14.26 -32.37
C LYS A 137 -7.44 14.06 -31.12
N LYS A 138 -7.98 12.87 -30.86
CA LYS A 138 -8.88 12.58 -29.72
C LYS A 138 -8.15 12.62 -28.38
N ASP A 139 -7.00 11.95 -28.27
CA ASP A 139 -6.25 11.84 -27.01
C ASP A 139 -5.69 13.19 -26.58
N TYR A 140 -5.28 14.02 -27.54
CA TYR A 140 -4.79 15.37 -27.29
C TYR A 140 -5.75 16.20 -26.42
N TRP A 141 -7.06 16.13 -26.67
CA TRP A 141 -8.03 16.95 -25.94
C TRP A 141 -8.20 16.55 -24.47
N HIS A 142 -7.92 15.28 -24.12
CA HIS A 142 -7.91 14.81 -22.73
C HIS A 142 -6.78 15.43 -21.91
N PHE A 143 -5.74 15.97 -22.54
CA PHE A 143 -4.59 16.58 -21.86
C PHE A 143 -4.45 18.09 -22.14
N ALA A 144 -5.00 18.59 -23.25
CA ALA A 144 -4.84 19.98 -23.68
C ALA A 144 -5.40 21.02 -22.69
N ASN A 145 -6.35 20.62 -21.84
CA ASN A 145 -6.95 21.47 -20.82
C ASN A 145 -6.44 21.16 -19.41
N ALA A 146 -5.42 20.29 -19.28
CA ALA A 146 -4.77 20.04 -18.00
C ALA A 146 -4.26 21.35 -17.41
N THR A 147 -4.45 21.52 -16.11
CA THR A 147 -4.18 22.77 -15.40
C THR A 147 -2.80 22.74 -14.72
N PHE A 148 -2.18 23.91 -14.65
CA PHE A 148 -0.96 24.17 -13.92
C PHE A 148 -1.17 25.32 -12.97
N THR A 149 -0.66 25.19 -11.76
CA THR A 149 -0.50 26.28 -10.82
C THR A 149 0.77 27.04 -11.18
N ARG A 150 0.62 28.34 -11.47
CA ARG A 150 1.70 29.25 -11.80
C ARG A 150 1.96 30.20 -10.65
N PHE A 151 3.23 30.36 -10.30
CA PHE A 151 3.73 31.40 -9.39
C PHE A 151 4.70 32.33 -10.11
N ILE A 152 4.75 33.58 -9.68
CA ILE A 152 5.72 34.58 -10.12
C ILE A 152 6.66 34.86 -8.93
N VAL A 153 7.96 34.65 -9.13
CA VAL A 153 9.01 34.82 -8.12
C VAL A 153 10.10 35.73 -8.68
N GLY A 154 9.99 37.02 -8.41
CA GLY A 154 10.82 38.03 -9.08
C GLY A 154 10.56 38.00 -10.59
N THR A 155 11.61 37.79 -11.39
CA THR A 155 11.49 37.63 -12.85
C THR A 155 11.21 36.19 -13.29
N LYS A 156 11.19 35.22 -12.36
CA LYS A 156 11.04 33.80 -12.67
C LYS A 156 9.59 33.33 -12.54
N THR A 157 9.22 32.36 -13.37
CA THR A 157 7.93 31.67 -13.32
C THR A 157 8.13 30.23 -12.83
N VAL A 158 7.34 29.81 -11.85
CA VAL A 158 7.31 28.41 -11.39
C VAL A 158 5.98 27.79 -11.78
N LEU A 159 6.02 26.71 -12.57
CA LEU A 159 4.87 25.95 -13.03
C LEU A 159 4.82 24.61 -12.30
N ILE A 160 3.65 24.26 -11.76
CA ILE A 160 3.41 23.00 -11.07
C ILE A 160 2.15 22.37 -11.67
N PRO A 161 2.18 21.12 -12.16
CA PRO A 161 0.95 20.42 -12.55
C PRO A 161 -0.05 20.44 -11.39
N SER A 162 -1.29 20.87 -11.63
CA SER A 162 -2.24 21.11 -10.55
C SER A 162 -2.54 19.85 -9.72
N LEU A 163 -2.59 18.67 -10.36
CA LEU A 163 -2.75 17.40 -9.65
C LEU A 163 -1.50 16.96 -8.87
N GLU A 164 -0.30 17.37 -9.30
CA GLU A 164 0.93 17.17 -8.53
C GLU A 164 0.92 18.04 -7.26
N LEU A 165 0.51 19.30 -7.38
CA LEU A 165 0.31 20.18 -6.23
C LEU A 165 -0.73 19.62 -5.26
N PHE A 166 -1.88 19.18 -5.79
CA PHE A 166 -2.97 18.64 -5.00
C PHE A 166 -2.56 17.40 -4.20
N THR A 167 -2.03 16.40 -4.89
CA THR A 167 -1.65 15.12 -4.27
C THR A 167 -0.55 15.31 -3.23
N SER A 168 0.37 16.25 -3.47
CA SER A 168 1.51 16.48 -2.59
C SER A 168 1.24 17.39 -1.40
N THR A 169 0.29 18.33 -1.47
CA THR A 169 0.12 19.36 -0.42
C THR A 169 -1.21 19.27 0.32
N PHE A 170 -2.26 18.74 -0.29
CA PHE A 170 -3.59 18.65 0.34
C PHE A 170 -3.71 17.35 1.12
N ALA A 171 -3.28 17.33 2.38
CA ALA A 171 -3.32 16.13 3.23
C ALA A 171 -2.70 14.88 2.55
N PRO A 172 -1.40 14.88 2.17
CA PRO A 172 -0.74 13.76 1.50
C PRO A 172 -0.86 12.40 2.21
N LEU A 173 -1.09 12.40 3.52
CA LEU A 173 -1.24 11.18 4.34
C LEU A 173 -2.70 10.74 4.50
N ASN A 174 -3.66 11.47 3.91
CA ASN A 174 -5.08 11.13 3.92
C ASN A 174 -5.68 11.23 2.52
N PRO A 175 -5.44 10.23 1.65
CA PRO A 175 -5.95 10.20 0.29
C PRO A 175 -7.48 10.27 0.20
N ARG A 176 -8.19 9.78 1.22
CA ARG A 176 -9.66 9.83 1.31
C ARG A 176 -10.17 11.26 1.36
N LEU A 177 -9.62 12.05 2.28
CA LEU A 177 -9.95 13.47 2.36
C LEU A 177 -9.70 14.16 1.01
N ARG A 178 -8.61 13.84 0.30
CA ARG A 178 -8.36 14.41 -1.03
C ARG A 178 -9.44 14.07 -2.05
N TYR A 179 -9.79 12.79 -2.23
CA TYR A 179 -10.80 12.45 -3.23
C TYR A 179 -12.20 12.90 -2.86
N GLU A 180 -12.49 13.11 -1.56
CA GLU A 180 -13.75 13.70 -1.10
C GLU A 180 -13.84 15.19 -1.46
N LEU A 181 -12.74 15.94 -1.40
CA LEU A 181 -12.69 17.33 -1.87
C LEU A 181 -12.96 17.47 -3.38
N LEU A 182 -12.75 16.40 -4.16
CA LEU A 182 -13.08 16.36 -5.59
C LEU A 182 -14.55 15.97 -5.85
N GLN A 183 -15.21 15.33 -4.89
CA GLN A 183 -16.48 14.61 -5.10
C GLN A 183 -17.66 15.04 -4.25
N TYR A 184 -17.43 15.67 -3.12
CA TYR A 184 -18.46 16.18 -2.20
C TYR A 184 -18.27 17.68 -2.00
N ASN A 185 -19.36 18.37 -1.65
CA ASN A 185 -19.27 19.79 -1.38
C ASN A 185 -18.43 20.00 -0.10
N LEU A 186 -17.76 21.16 0.02
CA LEU A 186 -16.83 21.37 1.13
C LEU A 186 -17.52 21.32 2.49
N VAL A 187 -18.80 21.70 2.60
CA VAL A 187 -19.54 21.67 3.86
C VAL A 187 -19.74 20.22 4.34
N ASP A 188 -20.23 19.34 3.47
CA ASP A 188 -20.42 17.92 3.78
C ASP A 188 -19.09 17.26 4.19
N VAL A 189 -18.00 17.59 3.47
CA VAL A 189 -16.66 17.09 3.83
C VAL A 189 -16.28 17.57 5.23
N LEU A 190 -16.39 18.86 5.52
CA LEU A 190 -16.05 19.39 6.84
C LEU A 190 -16.89 18.74 7.94
N ASP A 191 -18.19 18.56 7.71
CA ASP A 191 -19.11 17.94 8.65
C ASP A 191 -18.80 16.44 8.87
N GLU A 192 -18.24 15.74 7.89
CA GLU A 192 -17.77 14.36 8.06
C GLU A 192 -16.59 14.25 9.06
N TYR A 193 -15.73 15.27 9.12
CA TYR A 193 -14.48 15.21 9.90
C TYR A 193 -14.52 15.97 11.22
N ILE A 194 -15.28 17.06 11.29
CA ILE A 194 -15.28 18.02 12.42
C ILE A 194 -16.47 17.72 13.32
N LYS A 195 -16.23 17.55 14.63
CA LYS A 195 -17.26 17.37 15.66
C LYS A 195 -17.73 18.72 16.16
N SER A 196 -16.79 19.58 16.54
CA SER A 196 -17.05 20.95 16.98
C SER A 196 -15.87 21.84 16.59
N SER A 197 -16.10 23.14 16.48
CA SER A 197 -15.05 24.07 16.06
C SER A 197 -15.40 25.49 16.50
N LYS A 198 -14.43 26.25 17.00
CA LYS A 198 -14.57 27.69 17.30
C LYS A 198 -13.28 28.47 17.02
N ILE A 199 -13.42 29.75 16.68
CA ILE A 199 -12.31 30.70 16.70
C ILE A 199 -12.14 31.14 18.16
N VAL A 200 -10.98 30.88 18.76
CA VAL A 200 -10.70 31.26 20.16
C VAL A 200 -10.22 32.70 20.25
N ASP A 201 -9.42 33.10 19.28
CA ASP A 201 -8.92 34.45 19.05
C ASP A 201 -8.59 34.61 17.56
N LYS A 202 -8.32 35.83 17.08
CA LYS A 202 -8.00 36.12 15.68
C LYS A 202 -6.94 35.19 15.09
N ASP A 203 -5.97 34.77 15.90
CA ASP A 203 -4.85 33.93 15.48
C ASP A 203 -4.97 32.45 15.85
N LYS A 204 -6.10 32.00 16.42
CA LYS A 204 -6.23 30.64 16.99
C LYS A 204 -7.52 29.93 16.61
N TYR A 205 -7.38 28.78 15.96
CA TYR A 205 -8.47 27.91 15.56
C TYR A 205 -8.56 26.72 16.51
N LEU A 206 -9.63 26.61 17.29
CA LEU A 206 -9.92 25.41 18.08
C LEU A 206 -10.85 24.50 17.30
N ILE A 207 -10.44 23.25 17.18
CA ILE A 207 -11.16 22.25 16.42
C ILE A 207 -11.15 20.93 17.17
N GLU A 208 -12.32 20.35 17.28
CA GLU A 208 -12.52 19.00 17.79
C GLU A 208 -12.87 18.11 16.61
N PHE A 209 -12.03 17.12 16.36
CA PHE A 209 -12.30 16.17 15.29
C PHE A 209 -13.15 15.02 15.79
N LYS A 210 -14.02 14.48 14.92
CA LYS A 210 -14.78 13.27 15.25
C LYS A 210 -13.88 12.07 15.57
N ARG A 211 -12.65 12.07 15.03
CA ARG A 211 -11.60 11.06 15.23
C ARG A 211 -10.22 11.67 15.06
N ASN A 212 -9.18 11.02 15.59
CA ASN A 212 -7.78 11.41 15.38
C ASN A 212 -7.43 11.53 13.89
N LYS A 213 -6.62 12.52 13.52
CA LYS A 213 -6.13 12.72 12.16
C LYS A 213 -4.63 13.00 12.13
N TYR A 214 -4.04 12.80 10.96
CA TYR A 214 -2.68 13.24 10.68
C TYR A 214 -2.56 14.76 10.73
N LYS A 215 -1.39 15.24 11.15
CA LYS A 215 -1.11 16.68 11.32
C LYS A 215 -1.48 17.51 10.09
N ASN A 216 -1.11 17.07 8.90
CA ASN A 216 -1.47 17.74 7.65
C ASN A 216 -2.98 17.81 7.40
N SER A 217 -3.73 16.77 7.74
CA SER A 217 -5.20 16.79 7.68
C SER A 217 -5.81 17.75 8.69
N LEU A 218 -5.27 17.81 9.92
CA LEU A 218 -5.75 18.77 10.94
C LEU A 218 -5.67 20.21 10.42
N PHE A 219 -4.50 20.59 9.88
CA PHE A 219 -4.29 21.93 9.33
C PHE A 219 -5.15 22.21 8.11
N LEU A 220 -5.26 21.26 7.17
CA LEU A 220 -6.12 21.43 6.00
C LEU A 220 -7.58 21.68 6.41
N LEU A 221 -8.12 20.87 7.32
CA LEU A 221 -9.50 20.98 7.79
C LEU A 221 -9.74 22.25 8.61
N ALA A 222 -8.83 22.61 9.50
CA ALA A 222 -8.94 23.82 10.31
C ALA A 222 -8.95 25.09 9.44
N TYR A 223 -8.01 25.20 8.49
CA TYR A 223 -7.96 26.34 7.58
C TYR A 223 -9.13 26.34 6.60
N ALA A 224 -9.57 25.18 6.11
CA ALA A 224 -10.78 25.08 5.30
C ALA A 224 -12.05 25.55 6.04
N LYS A 225 -12.11 25.35 7.36
CA LYS A 225 -13.26 25.76 8.18
C LYS A 225 -13.26 27.28 8.46
N PHE A 226 -12.10 27.85 8.80
CA PHE A 226 -12.02 29.20 9.37
C PHE A 226 -11.37 30.25 8.49
N ASN A 227 -10.37 29.88 7.69
CA ASN A 227 -9.64 30.86 6.89
C ASN A 227 -10.34 31.07 5.55
N GLU A 228 -10.75 32.31 5.26
CA GLU A 228 -11.53 32.65 4.07
C GLU A 228 -10.79 32.31 2.76
N ILE A 229 -9.49 32.63 2.68
CA ILE A 229 -8.67 32.38 1.49
C ILE A 229 -8.55 30.87 1.25
N ALA A 230 -8.20 30.12 2.29
CA ALA A 230 -8.08 28.67 2.22
C ALA A 230 -9.42 28.02 1.83
N ARG A 231 -10.52 28.43 2.50
CA ARG A 231 -11.87 27.94 2.24
C ARG A 231 -12.29 28.18 0.80
N LYS A 232 -12.09 29.40 0.28
CA LYS A 232 -12.42 29.76 -1.12
C LYS A 232 -11.63 28.91 -2.10
N ARG A 233 -10.31 28.77 -1.90
CA ARG A 233 -9.45 27.97 -2.79
C ARG A 233 -9.83 26.49 -2.78
N ILE A 234 -10.14 25.92 -1.61
CA ILE A 234 -10.57 24.52 -1.47
C ILE A 234 -11.97 24.31 -2.09
N PHE A 235 -12.90 25.22 -1.84
CA PHE A 235 -14.24 25.19 -2.43
C PHE A 235 -14.18 25.18 -3.97
N ASN A 236 -13.30 26.00 -4.54
CA ASN A 236 -13.13 26.11 -5.99
C ASN A 236 -12.61 24.83 -6.65
N ILE A 237 -11.98 23.91 -5.91
CA ILE A 237 -11.50 22.62 -6.45
C ILE A 237 -12.68 21.85 -7.03
N ARG A 238 -13.73 21.61 -6.23
CA ARG A 238 -14.94 20.94 -6.71
C ARG A 238 -15.68 21.79 -7.74
N ALA A 239 -15.85 23.09 -7.49
CA ALA A 239 -16.60 23.97 -8.39
C ALA A 239 -16.03 23.96 -9.82
N SER A 240 -14.69 23.90 -9.96
CA SER A 240 -14.04 23.78 -11.26
C SER A 240 -14.35 22.48 -12.02
N LEU A 241 -14.85 21.46 -11.33
CA LEU A 241 -15.29 20.18 -11.89
C LEU A 241 -16.81 20.13 -12.16
N GLU A 242 -17.56 21.19 -11.86
CA GLU A 242 -19.02 21.24 -12.02
C GLU A 242 -19.47 21.99 -13.28
N THR A 243 -18.55 22.28 -14.20
CA THR A 243 -18.88 22.90 -15.49
C THR A 243 -19.96 22.13 -16.24
N SER A 244 -20.93 22.89 -16.78
CA SER A 244 -21.99 22.45 -17.70
C SER A 244 -21.40 22.13 -19.09
N SER A 245 -20.42 21.23 -19.13
CA SER A 245 -19.90 20.68 -20.38
C SER A 245 -20.65 19.39 -20.72
N PRO A 246 -21.08 19.21 -21.99
CA PRO A 246 -21.67 17.95 -22.44
C PRO A 246 -20.62 16.81 -22.47
N TYR A 247 -19.33 17.14 -22.45
CA TYR A 247 -18.25 16.16 -22.37
C TYR A 247 -17.97 15.78 -20.92
N PRO A 248 -17.59 14.52 -20.62
CA PRO A 248 -17.34 14.07 -19.25
C PRO A 248 -16.02 14.57 -18.64
N ASP A 249 -15.10 15.06 -19.46
CA ASP A 249 -13.77 15.51 -19.04
C ASP A 249 -13.86 16.70 -18.07
N ARG A 250 -13.13 16.64 -16.96
CA ARG A 250 -13.04 17.73 -15.98
C ARG A 250 -11.58 18.01 -15.61
N TYR A 251 -11.27 19.27 -15.31
CA TYR A 251 -9.89 19.71 -15.05
C TYR A 251 -9.87 20.56 -13.77
N PRO A 252 -9.36 20.03 -12.65
CA PRO A 252 -9.44 20.73 -11.38
C PRO A 252 -8.51 21.94 -11.36
N VAL A 253 -9.03 23.09 -10.94
CA VAL A 253 -8.22 24.26 -10.62
C VAL A 253 -7.71 24.11 -9.19
N ILE A 254 -6.39 23.92 -9.05
CA ILE A 254 -5.74 23.74 -7.76
C ILE A 254 -4.83 24.93 -7.49
N LEU A 255 -5.12 25.68 -6.43
CA LEU A 255 -4.24 26.72 -5.88
C LEU A 255 -3.88 26.33 -4.44
N PRO A 256 -2.71 26.70 -3.89
CA PRO A 256 -2.33 26.32 -2.53
C PRO A 256 -3.36 26.80 -1.51
N TYR A 257 -3.76 25.94 -0.58
CA TYR A 257 -4.70 26.36 0.47
C TYR A 257 -4.05 27.27 1.53
N HIS A 258 -2.72 27.38 1.53
CA HIS A 258 -1.95 28.29 2.37
C HIS A 258 -2.34 29.75 2.12
N PRO A 259 -2.77 30.51 3.13
CA PRO A 259 -3.25 31.88 2.93
C PRO A 259 -2.17 32.87 2.46
N SER A 260 -0.94 32.74 2.98
CA SER A 260 0.18 33.65 2.71
C SER A 260 1.24 33.00 1.82
N GLU A 261 2.05 32.10 2.36
CA GLU A 261 3.20 31.50 1.69
C GLU A 261 3.23 29.97 1.80
N ILE A 262 3.94 29.35 0.86
CA ILE A 262 4.26 27.93 0.91
C ILE A 262 5.72 27.72 0.49
N GLU A 263 6.47 26.97 1.28
CA GLU A 263 7.79 26.50 0.84
C GLU A 263 7.66 25.10 0.27
N LEU A 264 8.32 24.85 -0.86
CA LEU A 264 8.31 23.56 -1.56
C LEU A 264 9.73 23.07 -1.80
N ASP A 265 9.98 21.80 -1.49
CA ASP A 265 11.18 21.06 -1.88
C ASP A 265 10.84 20.21 -3.11
N VAL A 266 11.36 20.62 -4.27
CA VAL A 266 10.88 20.16 -5.58
C VAL A 266 11.98 19.57 -6.44
N LYS A 267 11.55 18.76 -7.39
CA LYS A 267 12.34 18.23 -8.49
C LYS A 267 11.73 18.70 -9.79
N GLY A 268 12.54 19.13 -10.72
CA GLY A 268 12.04 19.69 -11.97
C GLY A 268 13.14 20.06 -12.94
N VAL A 269 12.78 20.87 -13.91
CA VAL A 269 13.65 21.31 -15.00
C VAL A 269 13.36 22.77 -15.33
N TYR A 270 14.38 23.50 -15.78
CA TYR A 270 14.17 24.76 -16.45
C TYR A 270 13.66 24.51 -17.86
N LEU A 271 12.55 25.14 -18.24
CA LEU A 271 12.07 25.12 -19.64
C LEU A 271 12.83 26.14 -20.48
N ASP A 272 13.19 27.27 -19.87
CA ASP A 272 14.04 28.33 -20.39
C ASP A 272 14.76 29.02 -19.21
N LYS A 273 15.38 30.19 -19.44
CA LYS A 273 16.14 30.92 -18.41
C LYS A 273 15.29 31.37 -17.21
N ASP A 274 13.98 31.55 -17.41
CA ASP A 274 13.09 32.20 -16.46
C ASP A 274 11.98 31.28 -15.95
N THR A 275 11.72 30.16 -16.62
CA THR A 275 10.59 29.27 -16.31
C THR A 275 11.07 27.93 -15.78
N PHE A 276 10.64 27.58 -14.57
CA PHE A 276 10.89 26.28 -13.94
C PHE A 276 9.62 25.43 -13.90
N LEU A 277 9.66 24.24 -14.50
CA LEU A 277 8.60 23.24 -14.39
C LEU A 277 8.92 22.25 -13.27
N VAL A 278 8.03 22.17 -12.29
CA VAL A 278 8.07 21.17 -11.23
C VAL A 278 7.49 19.86 -11.74
N PHE A 279 8.23 18.76 -11.52
CA PHE A 279 7.75 17.39 -11.73
C PHE A 279 7.23 16.78 -10.44
N ILE A 280 7.99 16.90 -9.35
CA ILE A 280 7.71 16.17 -8.10
C ILE A 280 7.95 17.09 -6.91
N ILE A 281 6.97 17.22 -6.01
CA ILE A 281 7.13 17.89 -4.71
C ILE A 281 7.48 16.84 -3.63
N ASN A 282 8.70 16.86 -3.07
CA ASN A 282 9.07 15.91 -2.01
C ASN A 282 8.79 16.43 -0.61
N GLY A 283 8.62 17.74 -0.44
CA GLY A 283 8.22 18.30 0.83
C GLY A 283 7.60 19.67 0.72
N TYR A 284 6.81 20.03 1.73
CA TYR A 284 6.12 21.31 1.81
C TYR A 284 6.01 21.80 3.26
N THR A 285 5.78 23.10 3.47
CA THR A 285 5.43 23.64 4.80
C THR A 285 3.92 23.57 5.03
N LEU A 286 3.49 23.54 6.29
CA LEU A 286 2.09 23.75 6.67
C LEU A 286 1.83 25.26 6.85
N PRO A 287 0.58 25.73 6.71
CA PRO A 287 0.29 27.14 6.95
C PRO A 287 0.57 27.49 8.42
N HIS A 288 0.95 28.74 8.64
CA HIS A 288 1.42 29.22 9.93
C HIS A 288 0.79 30.55 10.33
N ASP A 289 -0.13 31.08 9.52
CA ASP A 289 -0.86 32.33 9.74
C ASP A 289 -1.67 32.28 11.04
N ASN A 290 -2.23 31.11 11.36
CA ASN A 290 -3.03 30.84 12.55
C ASN A 290 -2.55 29.54 13.22
N GLU A 291 -2.54 29.55 14.55
CA GLU A 291 -2.35 28.36 15.38
C GLU A 291 -3.58 27.45 15.31
N VAL A 292 -3.34 26.15 15.21
CA VAL A 292 -4.40 25.13 15.33
C VAL A 292 -4.33 24.51 16.71
N ILE A 293 -5.46 24.51 17.42
CA ILE A 293 -5.65 23.87 18.72
C ILE A 293 -6.52 22.63 18.51
N ASP A 294 -5.90 21.46 18.61
CA ASP A 294 -6.55 20.15 18.51
C ASP A 294 -7.14 19.77 19.87
N TYR A 295 -8.47 19.82 19.97
CA TYR A 295 -9.21 19.50 21.18
C TYR A 295 -9.67 18.04 21.16
N THR A 296 -9.38 17.29 22.22
CA THR A 296 -9.80 15.90 22.39
C THR A 296 -10.46 15.73 23.76
N GLU A 297 -11.68 15.18 23.79
CA GLU A 297 -12.29 14.70 25.03
C GLU A 297 -11.96 13.22 25.23
N LYS A 298 -11.50 12.85 26.43
CA LYS A 298 -11.30 11.46 26.85
C LYS A 298 -12.19 11.17 28.06
N ASP A 299 -12.88 10.04 28.02
CA ASP A 299 -13.58 9.54 29.19
C ASP A 299 -12.58 8.81 30.11
N GLU A 300 -12.58 9.16 31.40
CA GLU A 300 -11.85 8.45 32.46
C GLU A 300 -12.88 7.78 33.37
N TYR A 301 -12.75 6.47 33.54
CA TYR A 301 -13.66 5.67 34.37
C TYR A 301 -13.04 5.49 35.76
N GLU A 302 -13.84 5.65 36.81
CA GLU A 302 -13.37 5.39 38.18
C GLU A 302 -13.07 3.90 38.37
N ASN A 303 -11.81 3.59 38.70
CA ASN A 303 -11.34 2.25 39.04
C ASN A 303 -12.06 1.76 40.31
N THR A 304 -13.12 0.96 40.15
CA THR A 304 -13.52 0.03 41.21
C THR A 304 -12.52 -1.13 41.19
N GLY A 305 -11.80 -1.30 42.30
CA GLY A 305 -10.64 -2.18 42.45
C GLY A 305 -10.92 -3.66 42.19
N ASN A 306 -11.00 -4.04 40.92
CA ASN A 306 -10.76 -5.40 40.47
C ASN A 306 -9.67 -5.33 39.40
N THR A 307 -8.47 -5.74 39.78
CA THR A 307 -7.33 -6.03 38.90
C THR A 307 -7.63 -7.25 38.04
N GLY A 308 -8.68 -7.16 37.22
CA GLY A 308 -8.76 -7.95 36.01
C GLY A 308 -7.63 -7.44 35.12
N THR A 309 -6.52 -8.17 35.10
CA THR A 309 -5.45 -8.00 34.10
C THR A 309 -6.09 -7.63 32.76
N GLU A 310 -5.84 -6.40 32.28
CA GLU A 310 -6.21 -6.01 30.93
C GLU A 310 -5.55 -7.03 30.01
N LYS A 311 -6.33 -8.00 29.52
CA LYS A 311 -5.83 -8.93 28.52
C LYS A 311 -5.50 -8.07 27.31
N PRO A 312 -4.23 -8.04 26.85
CA PRO A 312 -3.86 -7.22 25.73
C PRO A 312 -4.77 -7.56 24.56
N HIS A 313 -5.32 -6.55 23.89
CA HIS A 313 -6.05 -6.75 22.65
C HIS A 313 -5.27 -7.72 21.77
N GLN A 314 -5.83 -8.90 21.51
CA GLN A 314 -5.16 -9.90 20.69
C GLN A 314 -5.18 -9.41 19.25
N ARG A 315 -4.14 -8.67 18.88
CA ARG A 315 -3.91 -8.19 17.52
C ARG A 315 -3.50 -9.38 16.67
N TYR A 316 -4.42 -9.86 15.83
CA TYR A 316 -4.08 -10.87 14.85
C TYR A 316 -3.17 -10.28 13.79
N THR A 317 -1.96 -10.82 13.70
CA THR A 317 -0.96 -10.52 12.68
C THR A 317 -1.16 -11.50 11.53
N SER A 318 -1.57 -10.99 10.38
CA SER A 318 -1.52 -11.74 9.12
C SER A 318 -0.31 -11.23 8.32
N GLU A 319 0.41 -12.10 7.65
CA GLU A 319 1.49 -11.70 6.75
C GLU A 319 0.94 -11.69 5.31
N ILE A 320 0.99 -10.53 4.64
CA ILE A 320 0.63 -10.39 3.22
C ILE A 320 1.94 -10.42 2.43
N GLU A 321 1.99 -11.27 1.42
CA GLU A 321 3.24 -11.72 0.81
C GLU A 321 3.44 -11.25 -0.61
N ASP A 322 2.39 -11.29 -1.42
CA ASP A 322 2.43 -10.76 -2.78
C ASP A 322 2.19 -9.25 -2.68
N ASN A 323 2.82 -8.48 -3.55
CA ASN A 323 2.56 -7.06 -3.73
C ASN A 323 1.51 -6.97 -4.85
N PRO A 324 0.21 -7.24 -4.58
CA PRO A 324 -0.79 -7.31 -5.64
C PRO A 324 -0.84 -5.99 -6.40
N PRO A 325 -1.11 -6.03 -7.71
CA PRO A 325 -1.29 -4.81 -8.48
C PRO A 325 -2.43 -4.00 -7.86
N ILE A 326 -2.24 -2.68 -7.79
CA ILE A 326 -3.29 -1.79 -7.31
C ILE A 326 -4.27 -1.57 -8.46
N THR A 327 -5.54 -1.89 -8.21
CA THR A 327 -6.63 -1.79 -9.20
C THR A 327 -7.38 -0.46 -9.08
N GLY A 328 -8.04 -0.05 -10.16
CA GLY A 328 -8.95 1.12 -10.17
C GLY A 328 -10.41 0.78 -9.86
N GLU A 329 -10.74 -0.52 -9.82
CA GLU A 329 -12.08 -1.07 -9.62
C GLU A 329 -12.47 -1.17 -8.14
N GLU A 330 -11.48 -1.10 -7.25
CA GLU A 330 -11.65 -1.17 -5.80
C GLU A 330 -10.91 0.00 -5.14
N ASN A 331 -11.43 0.52 -4.02
CA ASN A 331 -10.77 1.64 -3.35
C ASN A 331 -9.48 1.11 -2.67
N PRO A 332 -8.29 1.56 -3.11
CA PRO A 332 -7.01 1.01 -2.64
C PRO A 332 -6.70 1.33 -1.17
N HIS A 333 -7.54 2.17 -0.54
CA HIS A 333 -7.47 2.53 0.87
C HIS A 333 -8.56 1.86 1.72
N SER A 334 -9.43 1.05 1.10
CA SER A 334 -10.44 0.25 1.78
C SER A 334 -10.23 -1.25 1.58
N LEU A 335 -9.17 -1.70 0.91
CA LEU A 335 -9.00 -3.10 0.56
C LEU A 335 -8.34 -3.93 1.68
N ASN A 336 -8.67 -5.22 1.65
CA ASN A 336 -8.06 -6.25 2.49
C ASN A 336 -6.84 -6.76 1.78
N GLY A 337 -5.67 -6.73 2.42
CA GLY A 337 -4.50 -7.32 1.82
C GLY A 337 -3.78 -6.50 0.75
N SER A 338 -4.21 -5.26 0.44
CA SER A 338 -3.46 -4.38 -0.46
C SER A 338 -2.55 -3.43 0.33
N LYS A 339 -1.36 -3.14 -0.21
CA LYS A 339 -0.42 -2.17 0.38
C LYS A 339 -1.03 -0.77 0.28
N ASN A 340 -1.25 -0.10 1.42
CA ASN A 340 -1.67 1.29 1.41
C ASN A 340 -0.66 2.12 0.62
N ILE A 341 -1.15 2.88 -0.35
CA ILE A 341 -0.34 3.89 -1.01
C ILE A 341 -0.03 4.98 0.01
N ARG A 342 1.23 5.03 0.44
CA ARG A 342 1.73 6.10 1.31
C ARG A 342 2.41 7.14 0.45
N SER A 343 1.96 8.37 0.58
CA SER A 343 2.66 9.50 0.00
C SER A 343 4.08 9.59 0.58
N SER A 344 5.05 9.87 -0.30
CA SER A 344 6.45 10.09 0.06
C SER A 344 6.74 11.54 0.48
N VAL A 345 5.71 12.39 0.49
CA VAL A 345 5.85 13.83 0.75
C VAL A 345 5.95 14.10 2.25
N ARG A 346 7.00 14.84 2.65
CA ARG A 346 7.25 15.20 4.06
C ARG A 346 6.83 16.64 4.36
N ILE A 347 6.45 16.90 5.61
CA ILE A 347 6.40 18.27 6.14
C ILE A 347 7.84 18.74 6.36
N LEU A 348 8.20 19.92 5.84
CA LEU A 348 9.54 20.47 5.97
C LEU A 348 9.84 20.88 7.42
N LYS A 349 11.10 20.66 7.85
CA LYS A 349 11.57 21.08 9.18
C LYS A 349 11.49 22.60 9.39
N THR A 350 11.54 23.38 8.30
CA THR A 350 11.40 24.84 8.29
C THR A 350 9.96 25.31 8.53
N SER A 351 8.98 24.40 8.55
CA SER A 351 7.57 24.73 8.74
C SER A 351 7.30 25.37 10.11
N LYS A 352 6.94 26.67 10.11
CA LYS A 352 6.70 27.48 11.32
C LYS A 352 5.31 27.31 11.95
N HIS A 353 4.50 26.39 11.43
CA HIS A 353 3.18 26.05 11.94
C HIS A 353 3.15 25.79 13.45
N LYS A 354 2.08 26.26 14.11
CA LYS A 354 1.84 26.07 15.55
C LYS A 354 0.66 25.12 15.76
N LEU A 355 0.90 24.02 16.48
CA LEU A 355 -0.13 23.05 16.86
C LEU A 355 -0.11 22.89 18.39
N SER A 356 -1.20 23.26 19.04
CA SER A 356 -1.45 22.98 20.45
C SER A 356 -2.44 21.84 20.58
N LYS A 357 -2.34 21.07 21.66
CA LYS A 357 -3.29 20.00 21.99
C LYS A 357 -3.92 20.27 23.34
N ILE A 358 -5.24 20.23 23.41
CA ILE A 358 -5.98 20.33 24.66
C ILE A 358 -6.72 19.01 24.84
N GLU A 359 -6.40 18.29 25.89
CA GLU A 359 -7.13 17.08 26.29
C GLU A 359 -7.98 17.39 27.51
N LYS A 360 -9.30 17.21 27.40
CA LYS A 360 -10.22 17.32 28.54
C LYS A 360 -10.64 15.92 28.98
N ILE A 361 -10.39 15.62 30.24
CA ILE A 361 -10.81 14.36 30.86
C ILE A 361 -12.22 14.55 31.42
N LYS A 362 -13.15 13.69 31.00
CA LYS A 362 -14.50 13.63 31.54
C LYS A 362 -14.63 12.37 32.39
N LYS A 363 -14.97 12.53 33.67
CA LYS A 363 -15.30 11.39 34.53
C LYS A 363 -16.63 10.80 34.07
N ALA A 364 -16.63 9.53 33.66
CA ALA A 364 -17.82 8.81 33.23
C ALA A 364 -18.08 7.63 34.17
N SER A 365 -19.35 7.43 34.54
CA SER A 365 -19.75 6.21 35.26
C SER A 365 -19.46 4.99 34.38
N PRO A 366 -18.93 3.89 34.94
CA PRO A 366 -18.61 2.71 34.16
C PRO A 366 -19.87 2.22 33.44
N PRO A 367 -19.79 1.91 32.13
CA PRO A 367 -20.89 1.21 31.48
C PRO A 367 -21.15 -0.09 32.23
N THR A 368 -22.41 -0.43 32.45
CA THR A 368 -22.82 -1.70 33.07
C THR A 368 -22.15 -2.82 32.27
N ALA A 369 -21.15 -3.46 32.87
CA ALA A 369 -20.34 -4.46 32.21
C ALA A 369 -21.20 -5.69 31.88
N LYS A 370 -21.82 -5.70 30.70
CA LYS A 370 -22.07 -6.94 30.01
C LYS A 370 -20.74 -7.36 29.42
N THR A 371 -20.18 -8.43 29.98
CA THR A 371 -18.99 -9.12 29.48
C THR A 371 -19.33 -9.80 28.15
N THR A 372 -19.58 -9.01 27.11
CA THR A 372 -19.44 -9.50 25.75
C THR A 372 -17.95 -9.43 25.46
N THR A 373 -17.32 -10.58 25.29
CA THR A 373 -16.08 -10.68 24.53
C THR A 373 -16.37 -10.04 23.18
N VAL A 374 -16.02 -8.77 23.00
CA VAL A 374 -15.97 -8.18 21.67
C VAL A 374 -14.69 -8.74 21.05
N GLU A 375 -14.80 -9.97 20.53
CA GLU A 375 -14.13 -10.23 19.27
C GLU A 375 -14.57 -9.08 18.36
N ASN A 376 -13.65 -8.23 17.90
CA ASN A 376 -13.96 -7.30 16.82
C ASN A 376 -14.19 -8.15 15.55
N THR A 377 -15.32 -8.84 15.52
CA THR A 377 -15.91 -9.56 14.38
C THR A 377 -17.18 -8.85 13.93
N GLU A 378 -17.76 -7.96 14.75
CA GLU A 378 -19.10 -7.43 14.52
C GLU A 378 -19.13 -6.09 13.76
N ASP A 379 -17.99 -5.44 13.53
CA ASP A 379 -17.89 -4.18 12.76
C ASP A 379 -16.58 -4.06 11.93
N ILE A 380 -16.07 -5.18 11.39
CA ILE A 380 -14.94 -5.16 10.44
C ILE A 380 -15.46 -5.41 9.02
N ASP A 381 -15.44 -4.39 8.18
CA ASP A 381 -15.70 -4.50 6.74
C ASP A 381 -14.44 -4.90 5.96
N ASN A 382 -13.24 -4.47 6.42
CA ASN A 382 -11.96 -4.56 5.71
C ASN A 382 -10.73 -4.93 6.59
N ILE A 383 -9.49 -5.13 6.08
CA ILE A 383 -8.26 -5.52 6.82
C ILE A 383 -6.98 -4.94 6.16
N SER A 384 -6.34 -3.91 6.72
CA SER A 384 -5.24 -3.14 6.10
C SER A 384 -3.93 -3.22 6.88
N SER A 385 -2.81 -3.13 6.16
CA SER A 385 -1.46 -3.27 6.69
C SER A 385 -0.76 -1.98 7.13
N GLY A 386 -1.53 -0.87 7.16
CA GLY A 386 -1.08 0.47 7.47
C GLY A 386 -0.96 0.81 8.96
N ILE A 387 -0.20 1.88 9.24
CA ILE A 387 -0.24 2.61 10.53
C ILE A 387 -1.53 3.46 10.62
N ASP A 388 -2.26 3.61 9.51
CA ASP A 388 -3.48 4.41 9.33
C ASP A 388 -4.71 3.96 10.13
N ASN A 389 -4.57 3.04 11.09
CA ASN A 389 -5.65 2.49 11.91
C ASN A 389 -6.38 3.50 12.82
N GLN A 390 -6.15 4.80 12.65
CA GLN A 390 -6.85 5.87 13.37
C GLN A 390 -7.62 6.84 12.45
N ALA A 391 -7.58 6.70 11.11
CA ALA A 391 -8.26 7.58 10.17
C ALA A 391 -9.71 7.13 9.83
N ASN A 392 -10.57 8.01 9.26
CA ASN A 392 -11.96 7.66 8.90
C ASN A 392 -12.05 6.57 7.82
N SER A 393 -11.04 6.46 6.96
CA SER A 393 -10.95 5.43 5.92
C SER A 393 -10.82 4.01 6.48
N SER A 394 -10.45 3.85 7.75
CA SER A 394 -10.12 2.55 8.34
C SER A 394 -11.03 2.14 9.49
N SER A 395 -12.18 2.80 9.71
CA SER A 395 -12.99 2.58 10.92
C SER A 395 -13.55 1.17 11.06
N ASN A 396 -13.75 0.50 9.92
CA ASN A 396 -14.19 -0.88 9.86
C ASN A 396 -13.06 -1.76 9.29
N THR A 397 -11.79 -1.36 9.44
CA THR A 397 -10.62 -2.04 8.84
C THR A 397 -9.72 -2.65 9.91
N GLY A 398 -9.66 -3.98 9.98
CA GLY A 398 -8.75 -4.73 10.86
C GLY A 398 -7.27 -4.46 10.54
N LYS A 399 -6.39 -4.55 11.55
CA LYS A 399 -4.95 -4.34 11.35
C LYS A 399 -4.27 -5.57 10.74
N VAL A 400 -3.37 -5.34 9.81
CA VAL A 400 -2.32 -6.25 9.38
C VAL A 400 -0.98 -5.55 9.64
N ASN A 401 0.10 -6.27 9.93
CA ASN A 401 1.43 -5.67 9.90
C ASN A 401 2.11 -6.14 8.61
N ILE A 402 2.56 -5.23 7.75
CA ILE A 402 3.53 -5.59 6.72
C ILE A 402 4.87 -5.77 7.42
N VAL A 403 5.33 -7.01 7.57
CA VAL A 403 6.76 -7.24 7.82
C VAL A 403 7.45 -6.90 6.51
N THR A 404 8.05 -5.73 6.46
CA THR A 404 8.80 -5.30 5.28
C THR A 404 10.10 -6.11 5.31
N THR A 405 10.34 -6.91 4.28
CA THR A 405 11.51 -7.79 4.10
C THR A 405 12.79 -7.01 3.82
N GLN A 406 13.06 -5.93 4.55
CA GLN A 406 14.37 -5.28 4.53
C GLN A 406 14.91 -5.21 5.95
N GLY A 407 15.77 -6.18 6.27
CA GLY A 407 16.64 -6.16 7.45
C GLY A 407 16.10 -6.83 8.71
N GLN A 408 14.94 -7.49 8.68
CA GLN A 408 14.47 -8.33 9.78
C GLN A 408 14.51 -9.80 9.36
N GLU A 409 14.99 -10.66 10.28
CA GLU A 409 14.94 -12.11 10.15
C GLU A 409 13.57 -12.56 9.65
N ILE A 410 13.56 -13.41 8.62
CA ILE A 410 12.35 -14.00 8.07
C ILE A 410 11.75 -14.91 9.14
N LYS A 411 10.66 -14.47 9.80
CA LYS A 411 9.99 -15.27 10.83
C LYS A 411 9.04 -16.30 10.18
N PRO A 412 9.08 -17.56 10.63
CA PRO A 412 8.13 -18.57 10.18
C PRO A 412 6.70 -18.25 10.66
N LEU A 413 5.68 -18.78 9.96
CA LEU A 413 4.30 -18.78 10.47
C LEU A 413 4.29 -19.38 11.88
N VAL A 414 3.39 -18.91 12.77
CA VAL A 414 3.28 -19.45 14.15
C VAL A 414 3.16 -20.98 14.11
N GLU A 415 2.44 -21.50 13.13
CA GLU A 415 2.22 -22.93 13.01
C GLU A 415 3.46 -23.69 12.51
N PHE A 416 4.24 -23.11 11.60
CA PHE A 416 5.53 -23.67 11.18
C PHE A 416 6.58 -23.54 12.28
N SER A 417 6.55 -22.46 13.07
CA SER A 417 7.40 -22.25 14.22
C SER A 417 7.27 -23.40 15.21
N LEU A 418 6.04 -23.83 15.49
CA LEU A 418 5.78 -24.96 16.37
C LEU A 418 6.37 -26.29 15.88
N ILE A 419 6.39 -26.53 14.57
CA ILE A 419 7.04 -27.71 13.97
C ILE A 419 8.56 -27.58 14.07
N ILE A 420 9.10 -26.42 13.71
CA ILE A 420 10.54 -26.12 13.74
C ILE A 420 11.08 -26.25 15.16
N ASP A 421 10.38 -25.71 16.16
CA ASP A 421 10.78 -25.78 17.57
C ASP A 421 10.74 -27.22 18.10
N ALA A 422 9.77 -28.03 17.63
CA ALA A 422 9.73 -29.45 17.97
C ALA A 422 10.89 -30.23 17.33
N LEU A 423 11.25 -29.93 16.07
CA LEU A 423 12.43 -30.53 15.42
C LEU A 423 13.73 -30.14 16.12
N LYS A 424 13.89 -28.87 16.49
CA LYS A 424 15.02 -28.38 17.30
C LYS A 424 15.09 -29.12 18.63
N THR A 425 13.96 -29.25 19.33
CA THR A 425 13.89 -29.98 20.61
C THR A 425 14.34 -31.44 20.46
N LEU A 426 13.88 -32.14 19.42
CA LEU A 426 14.26 -33.54 19.17
C LEU A 426 15.75 -33.68 18.82
N ARG A 427 16.29 -32.77 18.00
CA ARG A 427 17.71 -32.73 17.62
C ARG A 427 18.62 -32.41 18.81
N ASP A 428 18.33 -31.32 19.53
CA ASP A 428 19.19 -30.79 20.58
C ASP A 428 19.23 -31.73 21.80
N LYS A 429 18.13 -32.44 22.08
CA LYS A 429 18.08 -33.48 23.12
C LYS A 429 18.63 -34.83 22.64
N LYS A 430 18.97 -34.99 21.36
CA LYS A 430 19.31 -36.27 20.73
C LYS A 430 18.31 -37.37 21.09
N GLU A 431 17.03 -37.02 21.01
CA GLU A 431 15.95 -37.92 21.39
C GLU A 431 15.98 -39.17 20.50
N ILE A 432 16.06 -40.36 21.12
CA ILE A 432 16.09 -41.62 20.37
C ILE A 432 14.71 -41.86 19.77
N LEU A 433 14.67 -41.95 18.44
CA LEU A 433 13.46 -42.16 17.65
C LEU A 433 13.21 -43.66 17.41
N TYR A 434 14.26 -44.41 17.02
CA TYR A 434 14.19 -45.86 16.84
C TYR A 434 15.59 -46.48 16.85
N LYS A 435 15.82 -47.58 17.58
CA LYS A 435 17.10 -48.34 17.60
C LYS A 435 18.38 -47.47 17.64
N GLY A 436 18.40 -46.45 18.50
CA GLY A 436 19.54 -45.55 18.64
C GLY A 436 19.67 -44.46 17.56
N VAL A 437 18.77 -44.41 16.57
CA VAL A 437 18.68 -43.36 15.56
C VAL A 437 18.02 -42.11 16.15
N TYR A 438 18.64 -40.95 15.94
CA TYR A 438 18.13 -39.63 16.34
C TYR A 438 18.33 -38.61 15.20
N ILE A 439 17.71 -37.42 15.31
CA ILE A 439 17.88 -36.35 14.33
C ILE A 439 19.25 -35.70 14.53
N ASN A 440 20.11 -35.79 13.52
CA ASN A 440 21.43 -35.16 13.52
C ASN A 440 21.38 -33.70 13.09
N ASP A 441 20.68 -33.42 11.98
CA ASP A 441 20.47 -32.06 11.47
C ASP A 441 19.18 -31.96 10.66
N PHE A 442 18.75 -30.75 10.31
CA PHE A 442 17.72 -30.53 9.29
C PHE A 442 17.98 -29.25 8.49
N LYS A 443 17.60 -29.27 7.21
CA LYS A 443 17.76 -28.16 6.26
C LYS A 443 16.42 -27.75 5.67
N PHE A 444 16.21 -26.46 5.47
CA PHE A 444 15.06 -25.91 4.76
C PHE A 444 15.32 -25.94 3.26
N ILE A 445 14.31 -26.31 2.47
CA ILE A 445 14.42 -26.39 1.02
C ILE A 445 13.72 -25.18 0.40
N ASP A 446 14.43 -24.44 -0.46
CA ASP A 446 13.89 -23.29 -1.17
C ASP A 446 13.18 -23.66 -2.49
N LEU A 447 12.71 -22.66 -3.23
CA LEU A 447 12.00 -22.84 -4.50
C LEU A 447 12.86 -23.46 -5.61
N SER A 448 14.18 -23.27 -5.54
CA SER A 448 15.17 -23.84 -6.46
C SER A 448 15.81 -25.11 -5.90
N CYS A 449 15.14 -25.74 -4.91
CA CYS A 449 15.58 -26.95 -4.24
C CYS A 449 16.95 -26.87 -3.53
N ASN A 450 17.43 -25.66 -3.18
CA ASN A 450 18.66 -25.50 -2.42
C ASN A 450 18.44 -25.75 -0.92
N GLU A 451 19.44 -26.37 -0.28
CA GLU A 451 19.46 -26.64 1.15
C GLU A 451 19.95 -25.42 1.94
N ASN A 452 19.15 -24.96 2.89
CA ASN A 452 19.40 -23.77 3.70
C ASN A 452 19.38 -24.12 5.20
N SER A 453 20.31 -23.56 5.98
CA SER A 453 20.34 -23.73 7.43
C SER A 453 19.29 -22.85 8.13
N ASP A 454 18.96 -21.71 7.53
CA ASP A 454 17.94 -20.79 8.03
C ASP A 454 16.59 -21.04 7.36
N TYR A 455 15.51 -20.66 8.05
CA TYR A 455 14.16 -20.80 7.53
C TYR A 455 14.02 -20.09 6.18
N VAL A 456 13.66 -20.86 5.16
CA VAL A 456 13.31 -20.32 3.86
C VAL A 456 11.80 -20.23 3.73
N LYS A 457 11.39 -19.11 3.16
CA LYS A 457 10.01 -18.76 2.96
C LYS A 457 9.54 -19.27 1.60
N THR A 458 8.51 -20.11 1.58
CA THR A 458 7.95 -20.68 0.35
C THR A 458 6.42 -20.55 0.30
N ASN A 459 5.87 -20.37 -0.90
CA ASN A 459 4.43 -20.30 -1.12
C ASN A 459 4.01 -20.98 -2.43
N PHE A 460 2.73 -21.35 -2.51
CA PHE A 460 2.18 -22.03 -3.70
C PHE A 460 2.16 -21.13 -4.94
N SER A 461 2.03 -19.81 -4.79
CA SER A 461 1.99 -18.83 -5.89
C SER A 461 3.26 -18.90 -6.73
N ASP A 462 4.41 -18.89 -6.06
CA ASP A 462 5.72 -18.76 -6.71
C ASP A 462 6.05 -19.99 -7.56
N VAL A 463 5.63 -21.18 -7.12
CA VAL A 463 5.82 -22.43 -7.88
C VAL A 463 4.83 -22.53 -9.04
N LEU A 464 3.54 -22.22 -8.80
CA LEU A 464 2.47 -22.40 -9.79
C LEU A 464 2.48 -21.32 -10.90
N LYS A 465 2.97 -20.10 -10.64
CA LYS A 465 3.10 -19.05 -11.66
C LYS A 465 4.10 -19.43 -12.75
N ASN A 466 5.13 -20.18 -12.40
CA ASN A 466 6.17 -20.62 -13.35
C ASN A 466 5.67 -21.71 -14.32
N THR A 467 4.50 -22.31 -14.07
CA THR A 467 3.94 -23.39 -14.89
C THR A 467 2.76 -22.95 -15.76
N GLY A 468 2.42 -21.65 -15.79
CA GLY A 468 1.39 -21.09 -16.67
C GLY A 468 -0.05 -21.46 -16.31
N LEU A 469 -0.28 -22.00 -15.10
CA LEU A 469 -1.59 -22.49 -14.66
C LEU A 469 -2.45 -21.40 -14.01
N GLU A 470 -3.76 -21.48 -14.23
CA GLU A 470 -4.73 -20.61 -13.56
C GLU A 470 -4.78 -20.92 -12.06
N LEU A 471 -4.37 -19.93 -11.25
CA LEU A 471 -4.44 -19.99 -9.81
C LEU A 471 -5.92 -20.07 -9.36
N ASN A 472 -6.31 -21.20 -8.74
CA ASN A 472 -7.68 -21.34 -8.26
C ASN A 472 -7.85 -20.77 -6.83
N ARG A 473 -9.10 -20.51 -6.41
CA ARG A 473 -9.42 -19.94 -5.09
C ARG A 473 -9.02 -20.80 -3.87
N TRP A 474 -8.46 -21.99 -4.04
CA TRP A 474 -8.05 -22.85 -2.92
C TRP A 474 -6.71 -22.42 -2.29
N ILE A 475 -5.78 -21.91 -3.11
CA ILE A 475 -4.52 -21.35 -2.60
C ILE A 475 -4.76 -20.06 -1.83
N GLU A 476 -5.88 -19.38 -2.10
CA GLU A 476 -6.29 -18.21 -1.35
C GLU A 476 -6.82 -18.62 0.04
N ILE A 477 -6.25 -18.00 1.07
CA ILE A 477 -6.83 -18.00 2.40
C ILE A 477 -7.75 -16.80 2.51
N ASN A 478 -9.03 -17.10 2.54
CA ASN A 478 -10.12 -16.14 2.68
C ASN A 478 -10.70 -16.18 4.10
N ARG A 479 -11.09 -15.01 4.64
CA ARG A 479 -11.85 -14.86 5.88
C ARG A 479 -13.30 -14.54 5.54
N ASP A 480 -14.23 -15.25 6.18
CA ASP A 480 -15.65 -14.93 6.11
C ASP A 480 -15.95 -13.74 7.03
N ILE A 481 -16.55 -12.70 6.47
CA ILE A 481 -16.99 -11.47 7.12
C ILE A 481 -18.51 -11.38 6.97
N LYS A 482 -19.25 -11.31 8.07
CA LYS A 482 -20.71 -11.12 8.01
C LYS A 482 -21.03 -9.65 7.78
N GLU A 483 -21.85 -9.34 6.79
CA GLU A 483 -22.37 -7.99 6.61
C GLU A 483 -23.41 -7.68 7.68
N LYS A 484 -23.37 -6.45 8.22
CA LYS A 484 -24.31 -6.00 9.25
C LYS A 484 -25.75 -6.06 8.72
N ASN A 485 -26.66 -6.61 9.53
CA ASN A 485 -28.09 -6.80 9.21
C ASN A 485 -28.38 -7.65 7.97
N SER A 486 -27.44 -8.48 7.52
CA SER A 486 -27.60 -9.34 6.35
C SER A 486 -27.18 -10.78 6.66
N LYS A 487 -27.85 -11.76 6.05
CA LYS A 487 -27.37 -13.16 6.06
C LYS A 487 -26.20 -13.38 5.10
N LYS A 488 -25.79 -12.36 4.33
CA LYS A 488 -24.68 -12.44 3.38
C LYS A 488 -23.33 -12.42 4.09
N VAL A 489 -22.46 -13.31 3.64
CA VAL A 489 -21.07 -13.44 4.09
C VAL A 489 -20.16 -13.01 2.95
N LYS A 490 -19.38 -11.96 3.17
CA LYS A 490 -18.32 -11.52 2.25
C LYS A 490 -17.04 -12.28 2.56
N ARG A 491 -16.39 -12.82 1.52
CA ARG A 491 -15.07 -13.44 1.65
C ARG A 491 -13.98 -12.41 1.40
N ALA A 492 -13.12 -12.23 2.37
CA ALA A 492 -11.98 -11.34 2.33
C ALA A 492 -10.69 -12.12 2.13
N PHE A 493 -9.95 -11.82 1.06
CA PHE A 493 -8.61 -12.36 0.86
C PHE A 493 -7.67 -11.93 1.99
N VAL A 494 -6.90 -12.87 2.51
CA VAL A 494 -5.92 -12.66 3.59
C VAL A 494 -4.50 -12.84 3.08
N ARG A 495 -4.21 -14.00 2.45
CA ARG A 495 -2.90 -14.36 1.91
C ARG A 495 -2.96 -15.60 1.03
N ILE A 496 -1.88 -15.87 0.29
CA ILE A 496 -1.66 -17.14 -0.39
C ILE A 496 -1.17 -18.20 0.61
N ARG A 497 -1.61 -19.44 0.41
CA ARG A 497 -1.21 -20.61 1.19
C ARG A 497 0.29 -20.83 1.06
N ARG A 498 0.94 -21.05 2.19
CA ARG A 498 2.36 -21.42 2.25
C ARG A 498 2.55 -22.92 2.36
N TYR A 499 3.77 -23.37 2.08
CA TYR A 499 4.21 -24.70 2.46
C TYR A 499 5.53 -24.60 3.25
N LEU A 500 5.92 -25.71 3.83
CA LEU A 500 7.18 -25.90 4.53
C LEU A 500 7.75 -27.23 4.04
N LEU A 501 8.95 -27.19 3.48
CA LEU A 501 9.68 -28.38 3.06
C LEU A 501 11.02 -28.42 3.81
N ILE A 502 11.21 -29.46 4.61
CA ILE A 502 12.40 -29.65 5.44
C ILE A 502 13.01 -31.00 5.11
N LYS A 503 14.31 -31.03 4.83
CA LYS A 503 15.12 -32.25 4.79
C LYS A 503 15.64 -32.55 6.19
N ILE A 504 15.29 -33.70 6.74
CA ILE A 504 15.68 -34.16 8.07
C ILE A 504 16.75 -35.22 7.91
N ILE A 505 17.90 -35.01 8.55
CA ILE A 505 19.10 -35.86 8.45
C ILE A 505 19.24 -36.61 9.77
N PHE A 506 19.26 -37.94 9.70
CA PHE A 506 19.36 -38.82 10.86
C PHE A 506 20.82 -39.19 11.16
N SER A 507 21.07 -39.71 12.35
CA SER A 507 22.41 -40.08 12.83
C SER A 507 23.06 -41.22 12.07
N ASN A 508 22.29 -41.99 11.29
CA ASN A 508 22.77 -43.04 10.39
C ASN A 508 23.01 -42.54 8.95
N ASN A 509 22.99 -41.23 8.72
CA ASN A 509 23.08 -40.56 7.41
C ASN A 509 21.89 -40.75 6.46
N ASP A 510 20.83 -41.46 6.89
CA ASP A 510 19.57 -41.44 6.14
C ASP A 510 18.91 -40.06 6.25
N PHE A 511 18.07 -39.74 5.28
CA PHE A 511 17.30 -38.51 5.31
C PHE A 511 15.88 -38.71 4.80
N PHE A 512 14.98 -37.89 5.32
CA PHE A 512 13.58 -37.85 4.92
C PHE A 512 13.16 -36.40 4.74
N TYR A 513 12.17 -36.17 3.88
CA TYR A 513 11.56 -34.88 3.71
C TYR A 513 10.27 -34.79 4.53
N LEU A 514 10.12 -33.71 5.27
CA LEU A 514 8.87 -33.31 5.91
C LEU A 514 8.25 -32.20 5.07
N PHE A 515 7.08 -32.49 4.49
CA PHE A 515 6.30 -31.49 3.77
C PHE A 515 5.02 -31.16 4.53
N GLU A 516 4.85 -29.89 4.85
CA GLU A 516 3.72 -29.36 5.59
C GLU A 516 3.07 -28.19 4.85
N ILE A 517 1.74 -28.13 4.89
CA ILE A 517 1.00 -27.03 4.28
C ILE A 517 0.33 -26.18 5.34
N ASP A 518 0.23 -24.91 5.00
CA ASP A 518 -0.50 -23.94 5.77
C ASP A 518 -2.02 -24.27 5.84
N LYS A 519 -2.65 -24.02 6.99
CA LYS A 519 -3.95 -24.59 7.38
C LYS A 519 -5.10 -23.58 7.41
N LYS A 520 -6.33 -24.08 7.30
CA LYS A 520 -7.58 -23.33 7.61
C LYS A 520 -7.92 -23.53 9.10
N LYS A 521 -8.47 -22.50 9.77
CA LYS A 521 -8.77 -22.48 11.22
C LYS A 521 -9.41 -23.81 11.71
N ASN A 522 -8.99 -24.26 12.90
CA ASN A 522 -9.49 -25.43 13.65
C ASN A 522 -9.19 -26.84 13.09
N LYS A 523 -8.20 -26.99 12.20
CA LYS A 523 -7.76 -28.32 11.73
C LYS A 523 -6.34 -28.64 12.25
N GLY A 524 -6.10 -29.91 12.63
CA GLY A 524 -4.76 -30.40 12.96
C GLY A 524 -3.81 -30.34 11.77
N TYR A 525 -2.50 -30.39 12.01
CA TYR A 525 -1.48 -30.34 10.97
C TYR A 525 -1.62 -31.54 10.03
N LYS A 526 -1.46 -31.30 8.72
CA LYS A 526 -1.61 -32.31 7.68
C LYS A 526 -0.44 -32.15 6.71
N GLY A 527 0.62 -32.88 7.02
CA GLY A 527 1.77 -33.09 6.15
C GLY A 527 1.97 -34.56 5.85
N PHE A 528 3.05 -34.86 5.16
CA PHE A 528 3.59 -36.22 5.09
C PHE A 528 5.12 -36.14 5.17
N ILE A 529 5.68 -37.23 5.67
CA ILE A 529 7.11 -37.50 5.65
C ILE A 529 7.35 -38.47 4.51
N PHE A 530 8.37 -38.24 3.70
CA PHE A 530 8.66 -39.08 2.54
C PHE A 530 10.16 -39.23 2.30
N ASN A 531 10.53 -40.32 1.63
CA ASN A 531 11.89 -40.57 1.18
C ASN A 531 11.92 -40.82 -0.33
N LEU A 532 12.73 -40.05 -1.04
CA LEU A 532 12.96 -40.19 -2.48
C LEU A 532 14.19 -41.06 -2.79
N ASN A 533 14.99 -41.44 -1.79
CA ASN A 533 16.36 -41.99 -1.90
C ASN A 533 17.38 -41.07 -2.60
N ILE A 534 16.91 -40.03 -3.28
CA ILE A 534 17.68 -38.97 -3.93
C ILE A 534 17.27 -37.59 -3.37
N LYS A 535 18.03 -36.55 -3.73
CA LYS A 535 17.63 -35.18 -3.41
C LYS A 535 16.43 -34.80 -4.27
N ILE A 536 15.49 -34.04 -3.68
CA ILE A 536 14.37 -33.46 -4.42
C ILE A 536 14.88 -32.48 -5.49
N ASP A 537 14.37 -32.61 -6.70
CA ASP A 537 14.61 -31.68 -7.82
C ASP A 537 13.40 -30.77 -8.06
N GLU A 538 13.56 -29.77 -8.93
CA GLU A 538 12.52 -28.79 -9.22
C GLU A 538 11.27 -29.42 -9.82
N ASP A 539 11.42 -30.42 -10.70
CA ASP A 539 10.29 -31.12 -11.33
C ASP A 539 9.45 -31.89 -10.30
N THR A 540 10.10 -32.60 -9.38
CA THR A 540 9.44 -33.32 -8.29
C THR A 540 8.76 -32.36 -7.31
N LEU A 541 9.38 -31.21 -7.02
CA LEU A 541 8.77 -30.17 -6.18
C LEU A 541 7.53 -29.56 -6.87
N ILE A 542 7.64 -29.26 -8.16
CA ILE A 542 6.54 -28.72 -8.97
C ILE A 542 5.37 -29.71 -9.00
N ASP A 543 5.62 -30.97 -9.33
CA ASP A 543 4.60 -32.03 -9.34
C ASP A 543 3.96 -32.20 -7.96
N LEU A 544 4.76 -32.16 -6.89
CA LEU A 544 4.24 -32.24 -5.54
C LEU A 544 3.27 -31.10 -5.21
N ILE A 545 3.64 -29.88 -5.57
CA ILE A 545 2.82 -28.68 -5.35
C ILE A 545 1.55 -28.75 -6.22
N HIS A 546 1.65 -29.23 -7.46
CA HIS A 546 0.50 -29.45 -8.36
C HIS A 546 -0.49 -30.46 -7.79
N GLN A 547 -0.02 -31.65 -7.44
CA GLN A 547 -0.88 -32.67 -6.87
C GLN A 547 -1.53 -32.19 -5.57
N THR A 548 -0.80 -31.46 -4.74
CA THR A 548 -1.35 -30.89 -3.51
C THR A 548 -2.42 -29.82 -3.79
N HIS A 549 -2.19 -29.00 -4.81
CA HIS A 549 -3.12 -27.98 -5.30
C HIS A 549 -4.42 -28.58 -5.84
N ASP A 550 -4.32 -29.52 -6.78
CA ASP A 550 -5.47 -30.13 -7.47
C ASP A 550 -6.33 -30.93 -6.52
N ASN A 551 -5.69 -31.58 -5.54
CA ASN A 551 -6.38 -32.30 -4.48
C ASN A 551 -6.86 -31.39 -3.33
N LYS A 552 -6.74 -30.06 -3.47
CA LYS A 552 -7.21 -29.07 -2.48
C LYS A 552 -6.65 -29.36 -1.07
N GLY A 553 -5.38 -29.76 -0.99
CA GLY A 553 -4.67 -30.07 0.26
C GLY A 553 -5.11 -31.37 0.91
N LEU A 554 -5.82 -32.24 0.20
CA LEU A 554 -6.09 -33.60 0.65
C LEU A 554 -4.84 -34.45 0.43
N MET A 555 -3.89 -34.35 1.36
CA MET A 555 -2.61 -35.10 1.38
C MET A 555 -2.77 -36.61 1.17
N LYS A 556 -3.97 -37.16 1.41
CA LYS A 556 -4.26 -38.57 1.14
C LYS A 556 -4.22 -38.96 -0.34
N LYS A 557 -4.43 -37.99 -1.24
CA LYS A 557 -4.51 -38.16 -2.70
C LYS A 557 -3.26 -37.71 -3.44
N VAL A 558 -2.25 -37.23 -2.72
CA VAL A 558 -0.95 -36.85 -3.27
C VAL A 558 -0.08 -38.11 -3.33
N SER A 559 0.49 -38.39 -4.50
CA SER A 559 1.36 -39.52 -4.78
C SER A 559 2.77 -38.99 -5.05
N ILE A 560 3.76 -39.54 -4.34
CA ILE A 560 5.16 -39.16 -4.49
C ILE A 560 5.95 -40.46 -4.67
N PRO A 561 6.97 -40.49 -5.53
CA PRO A 561 7.89 -41.62 -5.60
C PRO A 561 8.48 -41.96 -4.22
N GLY A 562 8.56 -43.25 -3.89
CA GLY A 562 9.15 -43.74 -2.64
C GLY A 562 8.20 -43.89 -1.45
N HIS A 563 8.78 -44.11 -0.26
CA HIS A 563 8.00 -44.39 0.96
C HIS A 563 7.38 -43.10 1.51
N THR A 564 6.06 -43.07 1.64
CA THR A 564 5.30 -41.93 2.16
C THR A 564 4.55 -42.30 3.43
N PHE A 565 4.74 -41.50 4.49
CA PHE A 565 4.03 -41.63 5.76
C PHE A 565 3.26 -40.36 6.08
N LYS A 566 1.95 -40.49 6.27
CA LYS A 566 1.08 -39.37 6.63
C LYS A 566 1.11 -39.20 8.13
N HIS A 567 1.42 -37.99 8.60
CA HIS A 567 1.35 -37.66 10.01
C HIS A 567 0.24 -36.65 10.28
N PHE A 568 -0.32 -36.72 11.49
CA PHE A 568 -1.35 -35.82 11.96
C PHE A 568 -0.97 -35.30 13.33
N VAL A 569 -0.87 -33.98 13.47
CA VAL A 569 -0.48 -33.36 14.73
C VAL A 569 -1.68 -32.58 15.29
N LYS A 570 -2.05 -32.86 16.54
CA LYS A 570 -3.01 -32.03 17.31
C LYS A 570 -2.24 -31.02 18.17
N ASN A 571 -2.80 -29.82 18.36
CA ASN A 571 -2.21 -28.80 19.22
C ASN A 571 -1.99 -29.35 20.65
N GLY A 572 -0.81 -29.12 21.23
CA GLY A 572 -0.47 -29.51 22.60
C GLY A 572 0.39 -30.77 22.78
N LYS A 573 0.62 -31.57 21.72
CA LYS A 573 1.49 -32.78 21.76
C LYS A 573 2.40 -32.91 20.53
N ILE A 574 2.97 -31.80 20.06
CA ILE A 574 3.65 -31.75 18.75
C ILE A 574 4.92 -32.61 18.72
N VAL A 575 5.74 -32.53 19.77
CA VAL A 575 6.98 -33.30 19.91
C VAL A 575 6.70 -34.81 19.87
N ASP A 576 5.78 -35.29 20.71
CA ASP A 576 5.41 -36.72 20.76
C ASP A 576 4.86 -37.23 19.43
N ASN A 577 4.04 -36.43 18.75
CA ASN A 577 3.45 -36.82 17.47
C ASN A 577 4.52 -36.91 16.36
N LEU A 578 5.47 -35.98 16.32
CA LEU A 578 6.59 -36.04 15.37
C LEU A 578 7.52 -37.22 15.69
N LYS A 579 7.82 -37.47 16.98
CA LYS A 579 8.59 -38.63 17.42
C LYS A 579 7.97 -39.94 16.91
N ASN A 580 6.67 -40.13 17.17
CA ASN A 580 5.93 -41.31 16.72
C ASN A 580 5.88 -41.43 15.18
N ALA A 581 5.83 -40.30 14.47
CA ALA A 581 5.85 -40.29 13.01
C ALA A 581 7.22 -40.72 12.47
N PHE A 582 8.32 -40.20 13.02
CA PHE A 582 9.66 -40.60 12.62
C PHE A 582 9.97 -42.06 12.99
N GLU A 583 9.56 -42.53 14.18
CA GLU A 583 9.73 -43.93 14.55
C GLU A 583 9.09 -44.87 13.52
N ARG A 584 7.88 -44.55 13.06
CA ARG A 584 7.19 -45.35 12.04
C ARG A 584 7.88 -45.31 10.69
N VAL A 585 8.44 -44.16 10.33
CA VAL A 585 9.12 -43.95 9.05
C VAL A 585 10.49 -44.64 9.02
N ILE A 586 11.23 -44.64 10.13
CA ILE A 586 12.53 -45.32 10.24
C ILE A 586 12.36 -46.86 10.29
N LYS A 587 11.17 -47.35 10.68
CA LYS A 587 10.83 -48.79 10.66
C LYS A 587 10.48 -49.32 9.25
N LEU A 588 10.06 -48.43 8.34
CA LEU A 588 9.72 -48.75 6.96
C LEU A 588 11.00 -48.74 6.12
#